data_AF-D8RBC2-F1
#
_entry.id   AF-D8RBC2-F1
#
_cell.length_a   1.000
_cell.length_b   1.000
_cell.length_c   1.000
_cell.angle_alpha   90.00
_cell.angle_beta   90.00
_cell.angle_gamma   90.00
#
_symmetry.space_group_name_H-M   'P 1'
#
loop_
_entity.id
_entity.type
_entity.pdbx_description
1 polymer ?
#
loop_
_entity_poly.entity_id
_entity_poly.type
_entity_poly.pdbx_seq_one_letter_code
_entity_poly.pdbx_strand_id
1 'polypeptide(L)'
;MGENVHDLVEIVECKLDTAKYMDSVRSPAAGAIASFGGTTRDRFQGKQVLELRYEAYVPMASSQLRKICQAARERWELIGVAVAHRIGVVPVGEESVFVAASSIHRKEALAACQFLIDEIKASVAIWKKEIYADGEAWKENAEFESTRRSCSCGH
;
A
#
# COMPACT_ATOMS: atom_id res chain seq x y z
N MET A 1 28.09 -12.88 5.52
CA MET A 1 27.44 -12.73 4.20
C MET A 1 26.07 -12.15 4.45
N GLY A 2 25.92 -10.84 4.35
CA GLY A 2 24.61 -10.19 4.49
C GLY A 2 23.81 -10.49 3.24
N GLU A 3 22.74 -11.29 3.35
CA GLU A 3 21.75 -11.36 2.29
C GLU A 3 21.28 -9.92 2.04
N ASN A 4 21.35 -9.47 0.78
CA ASN A 4 20.92 -8.13 0.44
C ASN A 4 19.43 -8.01 0.79
N VAL A 5 19.18 -7.28 1.87
CA VAL A 5 17.85 -6.88 2.30
C VAL A 5 17.32 -5.90 1.25
N HIS A 6 16.59 -6.43 0.26
CA HIS A 6 16.02 -5.64 -0.82
C HIS A 6 14.53 -5.45 -0.62
N ASP A 7 14.08 -4.20 -0.78
CA ASP A 7 12.66 -3.86 -0.84
C ASP A 7 12.18 -4.04 -2.28
N LEU A 8 11.10 -4.81 -2.46
CA LEU A 8 10.42 -4.92 -3.75
C LEU A 8 9.35 -3.84 -3.83
N VAL A 9 9.59 -2.80 -4.62
CA VAL A 9 8.63 -1.70 -4.84
C VAL A 9 8.23 -1.65 -6.31
N GLU A 10 6.95 -1.87 -6.60
CA GLU A 10 6.42 -1.87 -7.96
C GLU A 10 5.14 -1.02 -8.10
N ILE A 11 5.05 -0.30 -9.21
CA ILE A 11 3.81 0.34 -9.67
C ILE A 11 3.51 -0.26 -11.05
N VAL A 12 2.36 -0.92 -11.20
CA VAL A 12 2.04 -1.73 -12.38
C VAL A 12 0.63 -1.43 -12.90
N GLU A 13 0.37 -1.72 -14.17
CA GLU A 13 -0.99 -1.59 -14.74
C GLU A 13 -1.76 -2.93 -14.73
N CYS A 14 -1.04 -4.04 -14.63
CA CYS A 14 -1.61 -5.39 -14.59
C CYS A 14 -2.04 -5.81 -13.18
N LYS A 15 -2.77 -6.92 -13.10
CA LYS A 15 -3.19 -7.53 -11.83
C LYS A 15 -1.99 -7.82 -10.94
N LEU A 16 -2.14 -7.54 -9.64
CA LEU A 16 -1.11 -7.81 -8.65
C LEU A 16 -0.96 -9.32 -8.43
N ASP A 17 0.26 -9.82 -8.59
CA ASP A 17 0.63 -11.19 -8.23
C ASP A 17 1.00 -11.24 -6.74
N THR A 18 0.01 -11.49 -5.89
CA THR A 18 0.21 -11.54 -4.43
C THR A 18 1.18 -12.64 -4.01
N ALA A 19 1.26 -13.75 -4.75
CA ALA A 19 2.21 -14.82 -4.48
C ALA A 19 3.65 -14.35 -4.71
N LYS A 20 3.93 -13.67 -5.83
CA LYS A 20 5.24 -13.06 -6.12
C LYS A 20 5.70 -12.15 -4.97
N TYR A 21 4.82 -11.27 -4.47
CA TYR A 21 5.17 -10.34 -3.40
C TYR A 21 5.38 -11.04 -2.06
N MET A 22 4.54 -12.03 -1.73
CA MET A 22 4.72 -12.84 -0.54
C MET A 22 6.04 -13.62 -0.56
N ASP A 23 6.39 -14.21 -1.71
CA ASP A 23 7.63 -14.96 -1.85
C ASP A 23 8.87 -14.07 -1.78
N SER A 24 8.79 -12.83 -2.27
CA SER A 24 9.90 -11.87 -2.17
C SER A 24 10.28 -11.49 -0.74
N VAL A 25 9.38 -11.65 0.23
CA VAL A 25 9.64 -11.35 1.65
C VAL A 25 9.88 -12.61 2.50
N ARG A 26 9.85 -13.81 1.89
CA ARG A 26 10.21 -15.06 2.59
C ARG A 26 11.72 -15.13 2.79
N SER A 27 12.11 -15.62 3.97
CA SER A 27 13.50 -15.91 4.30
C SER A 27 13.55 -16.99 5.36
N PRO A 28 14.59 -17.86 5.38
CA PRO A 28 14.85 -18.77 6.49
C PRO A 28 15.01 -18.05 7.85
N ALA A 29 15.35 -16.76 7.85
CA ALA A 29 15.45 -15.95 9.07
C ALA A 29 14.09 -15.40 9.55
N ALA A 30 13.04 -15.43 8.72
CA ALA A 30 11.76 -14.82 9.03
C ALA A 30 10.82 -15.79 9.74
N GLY A 31 10.48 -15.47 10.99
CA GLY A 31 9.49 -16.20 11.78
C GLY A 31 8.06 -15.72 11.58
N ALA A 32 7.85 -14.58 10.92
CA ALA A 32 6.53 -14.05 10.60
C ALA A 32 6.52 -13.22 9.31
N ILE A 33 5.38 -13.25 8.62
CA ILE A 33 5.04 -12.35 7.52
C ILE A 33 3.65 -11.80 7.81
N ALA A 34 3.49 -10.48 7.72
CA ALA A 34 2.19 -9.82 7.72
C ALA A 34 1.98 -9.14 6.37
N SER A 35 0.74 -9.20 5.87
CA SER A 35 0.38 -8.63 4.58
C SER A 35 -0.97 -7.95 4.61
N PHE A 36 -1.13 -6.96 3.75
CA PHE A 36 -2.37 -6.23 3.53
C PHE A 36 -2.66 -6.15 2.02
N GLY A 37 -3.92 -6.41 1.64
CA GLY A 37 -4.44 -6.22 0.30
C GLY A 37 -5.62 -5.25 0.30
N GLY A 38 -5.53 -4.18 -0.47
CA GLY A 38 -6.61 -3.21 -0.65
C GLY A 38 -7.55 -3.63 -1.78
N THR A 39 -8.59 -4.39 -1.47
CA THR A 39 -9.53 -4.91 -2.47
C THR A 39 -10.62 -3.90 -2.84
N THR A 40 -10.90 -3.77 -4.13
CA THR A 40 -12.00 -2.96 -4.66
C THR A 40 -13.35 -3.57 -4.25
N ARG A 41 -14.19 -2.79 -3.57
CA ARG A 41 -15.54 -3.20 -3.15
C ARG A 41 -16.57 -2.84 -4.22
N ASP A 42 -17.65 -3.60 -4.29
CA ASP A 42 -18.78 -3.42 -5.22
C ASP A 42 -19.72 -2.26 -4.84
N ARG A 43 -19.56 -1.70 -3.64
CA ARG A 43 -20.44 -0.65 -3.10
C ARG A 43 -19.67 0.44 -2.38
N PHE A 44 -20.09 1.67 -2.61
CA PHE A 44 -19.62 2.83 -1.88
C PHE A 44 -20.74 3.87 -1.72
N GLN A 45 -21.00 4.31 -0.48
CA GLN A 45 -22.06 5.27 -0.15
C GLN A 45 -23.45 4.94 -0.77
N GLY A 46 -23.81 3.65 -0.78
CA GLY A 46 -25.09 3.18 -1.31
C GLY A 46 -25.15 3.03 -2.84
N LYS A 47 -24.10 3.43 -3.57
CA LYS A 47 -24.00 3.26 -5.02
C LYS A 47 -23.21 2.01 -5.40
N GLN A 48 -23.57 1.41 -6.54
CA GLN A 48 -22.84 0.29 -7.12
C GLN A 48 -21.60 0.79 -7.85
N VAL A 49 -20.43 0.33 -7.40
CA VAL A 49 -19.13 0.60 -8.03
C VAL A 49 -18.86 -0.51 -9.03
N LEU A 50 -18.50 -0.15 -10.26
CA LEU A 50 -18.11 -1.11 -11.31
C LEU A 50 -16.61 -1.39 -11.29
N GLU A 51 -15.83 -0.32 -11.14
CA GLU A 51 -14.36 -0.37 -11.10
C GLU A 51 -13.81 0.86 -10.40
N LEU A 52 -12.54 0.76 -10.00
CA LEU A 52 -11.72 1.91 -9.63
C LEU A 52 -10.72 2.20 -10.74
N ARG A 53 -10.42 3.48 -10.96
CA ARG A 53 -9.30 3.90 -11.80
C ARG A 53 -8.27 4.64 -10.98
N TYR A 54 -7.02 4.26 -11.12
CA TYR A 54 -5.91 4.83 -10.39
C TYR A 54 -4.95 5.54 -11.32
N GLU A 55 -4.54 6.75 -10.96
CA GLU A 55 -3.53 7.53 -11.67
C GLU A 55 -2.41 7.91 -10.72
N ALA A 56 -1.18 7.98 -11.23
CA ALA A 56 -0.02 8.31 -10.41
C ALA A 56 1.05 9.00 -11.24
N TYR A 57 1.77 9.95 -10.62
CA TYR A 57 3.06 10.38 -11.15
C TYR A 57 4.13 9.35 -10.74
N VAL A 58 4.29 8.31 -11.56
CA VAL A 58 5.05 7.09 -11.23
C VAL A 58 6.44 7.35 -10.65
N PRO A 59 7.28 8.26 -11.19
CA PRO A 59 8.60 8.54 -10.60
C PRO A 59 8.53 9.07 -9.17
N MET A 60 7.59 9.97 -8.88
CA MET A 60 7.41 10.53 -7.54
C MET A 60 6.80 9.50 -6.59
N ALA A 61 5.75 8.81 -7.01
CA ALA A 61 5.11 7.76 -6.20
C ALA A 61 6.12 6.67 -5.83
N SER A 62 6.90 6.17 -6.80
CA SER A 62 7.94 5.16 -6.54
C SER A 62 9.00 5.65 -5.55
N SER A 63 9.41 6.93 -5.63
CA SER A 63 10.35 7.55 -4.69
C SER A 63 9.75 7.64 -3.28
N GLN A 64 8.48 8.02 -3.16
CA GLN A 64 7.79 8.09 -1.88
C GLN A 64 7.63 6.69 -1.25
N LEU A 65 7.22 5.68 -2.01
CA LEU A 65 7.10 4.30 -1.53
C LEU A 65 8.42 3.77 -0.97
N ARG A 66 9.54 4.03 -1.65
CA ARG A 66 10.88 3.65 -1.15
C ARG A 66 11.25 4.36 0.15
N LYS A 67 10.92 5.65 0.29
CA LYS A 67 11.14 6.39 1.54
C LYS A 67 10.33 5.83 2.70
N ILE A 68 9.08 5.42 2.44
CA ILE A 68 8.22 4.79 3.46
C ILE A 68 8.82 3.43 3.87
N CYS A 69 9.29 2.62 2.91
CA CYS A 69 9.96 1.35 3.23
C CYS A 69 11.21 1.57 4.10
N GLN A 70 12.02 2.57 3.75
CA GLN A 70 13.16 2.97 4.58
C GLN A 70 12.74 3.38 6.00
N ALA A 71 11.72 4.23 6.13
CA ALA A 71 11.21 4.66 7.43
C ALA A 71 10.66 3.50 8.28
N ALA A 72 10.08 2.46 7.65
CA ALA A 72 9.66 1.26 8.34
C ALA A 72 10.87 0.48 8.88
N ARG A 73 11.95 0.35 8.09
CA ARG A 73 13.19 -0.32 8.50
C ARG A 73 13.95 0.41 9.60
N GLU A 74 13.83 1.74 9.67
CA GLU A 74 14.40 2.54 10.76
C GLU A 74 13.65 2.30 12.08
N ARG A 75 12.40 1.83 12.04
CA ARG A 75 11.56 1.58 13.22
C ARG A 75 11.52 0.12 13.67
N TRP A 76 11.67 -0.82 12.74
CA TRP A 76 11.57 -2.26 13.00
C TRP A 76 12.67 -3.05 12.30
N GLU A 77 13.15 -4.10 12.95
CA GLU A 77 14.08 -5.07 12.36
C GLU A 77 13.34 -5.97 11.35
N LEU A 78 13.20 -5.48 10.13
CA LEU A 78 12.52 -6.18 9.03
C LEU A 78 13.50 -6.96 8.17
N ILE A 79 13.09 -8.16 7.77
CA ILE A 79 13.86 -9.04 6.88
C ILE A 79 13.53 -8.71 5.42
N GLY A 80 12.26 -8.63 5.08
CA GLY A 80 11.79 -8.31 3.74
C GLY A 80 10.62 -7.32 3.77
N VAL A 81 10.55 -6.46 2.76
CA VAL A 81 9.41 -5.57 2.53
C VAL A 81 9.06 -5.62 1.04
N ALA A 82 7.77 -5.78 0.75
CA ALA A 82 7.21 -5.68 -0.58
C ALA A 82 6.04 -4.71 -0.57
N VAL A 83 6.03 -3.79 -1.54
CA VAL A 83 4.96 -2.82 -1.76
C VAL A 83 4.66 -2.78 -3.25
N ALA A 84 3.41 -3.04 -3.59
CA ALA A 84 2.93 -2.97 -4.96
C ALA A 84 1.66 -2.14 -5.04
N HIS A 85 1.58 -1.27 -6.04
CA HIS A 85 0.37 -0.53 -6.33
C HIS A 85 -0.01 -0.68 -7.79
N ARG A 86 -1.27 -1.03 -8.05
CA ARG A 86 -1.84 -1.08 -9.38
C ARG A 86 -2.39 0.29 -9.77
N ILE A 87 -2.01 0.76 -10.94
CA ILE A 87 -2.58 1.94 -11.61
C ILE A 87 -3.43 1.49 -12.81
N GLY A 88 -4.20 2.40 -13.39
CA GLY A 88 -5.20 2.07 -14.41
C GLY A 88 -6.46 1.48 -13.79
N VAL A 89 -7.14 0.62 -14.54
CA VAL A 89 -8.42 0.02 -14.15
C VAL A 89 -8.21 -1.13 -13.18
N VAL A 90 -8.93 -1.11 -12.05
CA VAL A 90 -8.98 -2.16 -11.04
C VAL A 90 -10.44 -2.61 -10.86
N PRO A 91 -10.80 -3.80 -11.35
CA PRO A 91 -12.14 -4.37 -11.17
C PRO A 91 -12.49 -4.62 -9.70
N VAL A 92 -13.80 -4.67 -9.42
CA VAL A 92 -14.33 -5.18 -8.16
C VAL A 92 -13.79 -6.57 -7.84
N GLY A 93 -13.39 -6.78 -6.58
CA GLY A 93 -12.80 -8.03 -6.11
C GLY A 93 -11.30 -8.15 -6.33
N GLU A 94 -10.65 -7.19 -7.00
CA GLU A 94 -9.20 -7.18 -7.20
C GLU A 94 -8.50 -6.13 -6.33
N GLU A 95 -7.24 -6.41 -5.99
CA GLU A 95 -6.39 -5.53 -5.19
C GLU A 95 -5.83 -4.37 -6.01
N SER A 96 -5.96 -3.16 -5.48
CA SER A 96 -5.29 -1.97 -6.00
C SER A 96 -3.94 -1.73 -5.33
N VAL A 97 -3.75 -2.21 -4.10
CA VAL A 97 -2.49 -2.09 -3.36
C VAL A 97 -2.24 -3.37 -2.59
N PHE A 98 -0.98 -3.80 -2.55
CA PHE A 98 -0.52 -4.92 -1.74
C PHE A 98 0.74 -4.55 -0.99
N VAL A 99 0.79 -4.91 0.28
CA VAL A 99 1.94 -4.68 1.16
C VAL A 99 2.24 -5.98 1.89
N ALA A 100 3.52 -6.34 2.01
CA ALA A 100 3.98 -7.41 2.87
C ALA A 100 5.27 -7.01 3.61
N ALA A 101 5.36 -7.38 4.88
CA ALA A 101 6.55 -7.18 5.71
C ALA A 101 6.85 -8.46 6.48
N SER A 102 8.13 -8.84 6.54
CA SER A 102 8.60 -10.01 7.27
C SER A 102 9.62 -9.64 8.35
N SER A 103 9.61 -10.41 9.44
CA SER A 103 10.48 -10.21 10.61
C SER A 103 10.67 -11.50 11.38
N ILE A 104 11.58 -11.50 12.35
CA ILE A 104 11.84 -12.65 13.24
C ILE A 104 10.58 -12.96 14.07
N HIS A 105 9.87 -11.94 14.55
CA HIS A 105 8.70 -12.08 15.40
C HIS A 105 7.49 -11.35 14.83
N ARG A 106 6.28 -11.90 15.09
CA ARG A 106 5.02 -11.39 14.52
C ARG A 106 4.69 -9.93 14.85
N LYS A 107 5.17 -9.40 15.98
CA LYS A 107 4.80 -8.08 16.47
C LYS A 107 5.31 -7.00 15.50
N GLU A 108 6.55 -7.14 15.07
CA GLU A 108 7.25 -6.24 14.17
C GLU A 108 6.64 -6.29 12.77
N ALA A 109 6.38 -7.50 12.24
CA ALA A 109 5.73 -7.69 10.95
C ALA A 109 4.35 -7.01 10.90
N LEU A 110 3.51 -7.24 11.91
CA LEU A 110 2.16 -6.65 11.98
C LEU A 110 2.22 -5.12 12.09
N ALA A 111 3.08 -4.60 12.97
CA ALA A 111 3.24 -3.16 13.17
C ALA A 111 3.76 -2.46 11.90
N ALA A 112 4.75 -3.05 11.23
CA ALA A 112 5.31 -2.52 10.00
C ALA A 112 4.31 -2.60 8.84
N CYS A 113 3.56 -3.70 8.69
CA CYS A 113 2.53 -3.83 7.66
C CYS A 113 1.46 -2.76 7.79
N GLN A 114 1.00 -2.48 9.02
CA GLN A 114 0.04 -1.40 9.28
C GLN A 114 0.64 -0.03 8.98
N PHE A 115 1.85 0.25 9.48
CA PHE A 115 2.54 1.52 9.21
C PHE A 115 2.70 1.77 7.71
N LEU A 116 3.14 0.77 6.95
CA LEU A 116 3.34 0.89 5.51
C LEU A 116 2.04 1.30 4.80
N ILE A 117 0.91 0.64 5.06
CA ILE A 117 -0.35 0.99 4.37
C ILE A 117 -0.88 2.37 4.80
N ASP A 118 -0.77 2.71 6.08
CA ASP A 118 -1.23 4.00 6.60
C ASP A 118 -0.43 5.16 5.96
N GLU A 119 0.90 5.04 5.90
CA GLU A 119 1.77 6.05 5.27
C GLU A 119 1.58 6.13 3.75
N ILE A 120 1.34 5.00 3.08
CA ILE A 120 1.07 4.97 1.64
C ILE A 120 -0.19 5.79 1.33
N LYS A 121 -1.27 5.54 2.08
CA LYS A 121 -2.54 6.26 1.89
C LYS A 121 -2.44 7.74 2.25
N ALA A 122 -1.62 8.08 3.26
CA ALA A 122 -1.48 9.45 3.73
C ALA A 122 -0.60 10.32 2.82
N SER A 123 0.45 9.75 2.23
CA SER A 123 1.54 10.56 1.65
C SER A 123 1.81 10.35 0.16
N VAL A 124 1.40 9.22 -0.43
CA VAL A 124 1.77 8.87 -1.81
C VAL A 124 0.79 9.50 -2.80
N ALA A 125 1.34 10.18 -3.81
CA ALA A 125 0.57 10.85 -4.86
C ALA A 125 -0.04 9.85 -5.87
N ILE A 126 -1.04 9.11 -5.40
CA ILE A 126 -1.87 8.19 -6.20
C ILE A 126 -3.34 8.59 -6.01
N TRP A 127 -4.00 8.91 -7.12
CA TRP A 127 -5.38 9.39 -7.14
C TRP A 127 -6.34 8.29 -7.56
N LYS A 128 -7.52 8.24 -6.94
CA LYS A 128 -8.53 7.20 -7.15
C LYS A 128 -9.81 7.79 -7.71
N LYS A 129 -10.27 7.28 -8.84
CA LYS A 129 -11.59 7.58 -9.40
C LYS A 129 -12.52 6.39 -9.22
N GLU A 130 -13.75 6.67 -8.79
CA GLU A 130 -14.81 5.66 -8.69
C GLU A 130 -15.70 5.73 -9.92
N ILE A 131 -15.88 4.60 -10.59
CA ILE A 131 -16.79 4.46 -11.73
C ILE A 131 -18.04 3.73 -11.25
N TYR A 132 -19.19 4.40 -11.37
CA TYR A 132 -20.48 3.89 -10.94
C TYR A 132 -21.34 3.49 -12.14
N ALA A 133 -22.36 2.68 -11.91
CA ALA A 133 -23.31 2.28 -12.95
C ALA A 133 -24.15 3.46 -13.51
N ASP A 134 -24.25 4.57 -12.76
CA ASP A 134 -25.02 5.77 -13.09
C ASP A 134 -24.16 6.99 -13.49
N GLY A 135 -22.82 6.87 -13.52
CA GLY A 135 -21.89 7.96 -13.84
C GLY A 135 -20.52 7.85 -13.15
N GLU A 136 -19.71 8.92 -13.20
CA GLU A 136 -18.33 8.92 -12.66
C GLU A 136 -18.14 9.98 -11.56
N ALA A 137 -17.34 9.69 -10.52
CA ALA A 137 -16.90 10.70 -9.55
C ALA A 137 -15.40 10.55 -9.24
N TRP A 138 -14.67 11.68 -9.25
CA TRP A 138 -13.28 11.74 -8.81
C TRP A 138 -13.21 11.95 -7.31
N LYS A 139 -12.34 11.19 -6.62
CA LYS A 139 -12.05 11.42 -5.21
C LYS A 139 -10.55 11.54 -4.98
N GLU A 140 -10.17 12.56 -4.24
CA GLU A 140 -8.84 12.62 -3.64
C GLU A 140 -8.79 11.69 -2.42
N ASN A 141 -7.60 11.23 -2.01
CA ASN A 141 -7.46 10.37 -0.82
C ASN A 141 -7.97 11.12 0.42
N ALA A 142 -9.14 10.72 0.94
CA ALA A 142 -9.76 11.35 2.10
C ALA A 142 -8.92 11.28 3.39
N GLU A 143 -7.88 10.44 3.43
CA GLU A 143 -6.97 10.31 4.57
C GLU A 143 -5.83 11.36 4.57
N PHE A 144 -5.75 12.21 3.54
CA PHE A 144 -4.84 13.36 3.53
C PHE A 144 -5.24 14.44 4.56
N GLU A 145 -6.54 14.57 4.88
CA GLU A 145 -7.03 15.59 5.82
C GLU A 145 -7.01 15.17 7.29
N SER A 146 -7.14 13.87 7.60
CA SER A 146 -7.24 13.40 8.99
C SER A 146 -5.93 13.56 9.76
N THR A 147 -4.78 13.47 9.09
CA THR A 147 -3.45 13.57 9.72
C THR A 147 -3.01 15.02 10.00
N ARG A 148 -3.63 16.04 9.36
CA ARG A 148 -3.34 17.45 9.65
C ARG A 148 -4.14 18.02 10.82
N ARG A 149 -5.15 17.30 11.33
CA ARG A 149 -5.99 17.76 12.45
C ARG A 149 -5.49 17.35 13.83
N SER A 150 -4.46 16.50 13.95
CA SER A 150 -3.91 16.07 15.25
C SER A 150 -2.71 16.88 15.74
N CYS A 151 -2.23 17.89 14.99
CA CYS A 151 -1.16 18.78 15.44
C CYS A 151 -1.69 20.21 15.64
N SER A 152 -2.47 20.40 16.69
CA SER A 152 -2.75 21.72 17.28
C SER A 152 -2.29 21.73 18.75
N CYS A 153 -0.98 21.81 18.96
CA CYS A 153 -0.42 22.43 20.16
C CYS A 153 -0.10 23.89 19.74
N GLY A 154 -0.81 24.90 20.22
CA GLY A 154 -0.94 25.30 21.62
C GLY A 154 -0.13 26.60 21.74
N HIS A 155 -0.82 27.73 21.99
CA HIS A 155 -0.20 29.05 22.18
C HIS A 155 0.76 29.05 23.37
#